data_AF-A0A5C6A9B1-F1
#
_entry.id   AF-A0A5C6A9B1-F1
#
_cell.length_a   1.000
_cell.length_b   1.000
_cell.length_c   1.000
_cell.angle_alpha   90.00
_cell.angle_beta   90.00
_cell.angle_gamma   90.00
#
_symmetry.space_group_name_H-M   'P 1'
#
loop_
_entity.id
_entity.type
_entity.pdbx_description
1 polymer ?
#
loop_
_entity_poly.entity_id
_entity_poly.type
_entity_poly.pdbx_seq_one_letter_code
_entity_poly.pdbx_strand_id
1 'polypeptide(L)'
;MLLVGTATCSALASAFRIDIDPLASVLVMGNLLVLGGALSSRFEGILRGGLLTGFAIVLIGVTTSSVDPHRWWVPSFFFSPAVLLSSLSLLAVRDGVIALKNRTGMPLNRMPSHRVLAVGFAIISLLIYMVIVPSVDAYLDSFRERPNSYTIEELSSLEQLRIRSAKLAVFAIFAYFGACVASFINVVAASAPRGDSIALRSSACPKCETAIRRIDNLPLFSYANLGGRCRHCVSKIPIRYFLVEWIGAVIFGSLFLLELITGAANVPGFPLYMHTGILWIILYTKWPVVGIYFYHAAMMSCLLMLGLMDLDRLRCPRWLAWSMLVVFAVLPIAIPVLRPVAIDAQVPIRLGIDMTHWGTQVAAGLIGGVVGWLLGWTARSSTGRGGWRVFPGRSLPLGMALVGVSLGWQAAITIAIAYLIAGGFLWISLLPWHPTRRIPATAMLLAVVMIHHPGWKWLASYWPN
;
A
#
# COMPACT_ATOMS: atom_id res chain seq x y z
N MET A 1 -18.69 11.23 11.11
CA MET A 1 -18.95 12.41 10.25
C MET A 1 -18.84 12.08 8.76
N LEU A 2 -17.73 11.52 8.27
CA LEU A 2 -17.60 11.07 6.86
C LEU A 2 -18.69 10.08 6.43
N LEU A 3 -18.96 9.05 7.24
CA LEU A 3 -20.00 8.04 6.96
C LEU A 3 -21.43 8.60 7.02
N VAL A 4 -21.67 9.60 7.86
CA VAL A 4 -22.99 10.24 8.01
C VAL A 4 -23.26 11.16 6.82
N GLY A 5 -22.24 11.91 6.35
CA GLY A 5 -22.35 12.76 5.17
C GLY A 5 -22.46 11.99 3.84
N THR A 6 -21.80 10.83 3.72
CA THR A 6 -21.98 9.96 2.55
C THR A 6 -23.37 9.33 2.51
N ALA A 7 -23.93 8.97 3.67
CA ALA A 7 -25.25 8.36 3.76
C ALA A 7 -26.39 9.35 3.45
N THR A 8 -26.32 10.60 3.94
CA THR A 8 -27.33 11.63 3.63
C THR A 8 -27.30 12.07 2.16
N CYS A 9 -26.13 12.18 1.54
CA CYS A 9 -26.03 12.54 0.11
C CYS A 9 -26.52 11.41 -0.81
N SER A 10 -26.23 10.14 -0.50
CA SER A 10 -26.80 9.00 -1.25
C SER A 10 -28.32 8.90 -1.09
N ALA A 11 -28.84 9.17 0.11
CA ALA A 11 -30.28 9.13 0.38
C ALA A 11 -31.06 10.26 -0.33
N LEU A 12 -30.46 11.45 -0.46
CA LEU A 12 -31.05 12.55 -1.23
C LEU A 12 -30.99 12.29 -2.74
N ALA A 13 -29.88 11.74 -3.26
CA ALA A 13 -29.75 11.39 -4.67
C ALA A 13 -30.77 10.32 -5.12
N SER A 14 -31.03 9.32 -4.28
CA SER A 14 -32.03 8.29 -4.57
C SER A 14 -33.47 8.80 -4.47
N ALA A 15 -33.75 9.77 -3.60
CA ALA A 15 -35.08 10.38 -3.44
C ALA A 15 -35.53 11.19 -4.68
N PHE A 16 -34.60 11.73 -5.48
CA PHE A 16 -34.90 12.53 -6.67
C PHE A 16 -34.80 11.78 -8.01
N ARG A 17 -34.60 10.45 -8.01
CA ARG A 17 -34.48 9.59 -9.21
C ARG A 17 -33.49 10.13 -10.26
N ILE A 18 -32.31 10.55 -9.83
CA ILE A 18 -31.25 11.01 -10.73
C ILE A 18 -30.27 9.85 -10.93
N ASP A 19 -30.05 9.40 -12.17
CA ASP A 19 -29.03 8.41 -12.52
C ASP A 19 -27.64 9.06 -12.41
N ILE A 20 -26.89 8.68 -11.37
CA ILE A 20 -25.57 9.24 -11.06
C ILE A 20 -24.54 8.11 -11.03
N ASP A 21 -23.38 8.33 -11.66
CA ASP A 21 -22.20 7.48 -11.48
C ASP A 21 -21.64 7.67 -10.05
N PRO A 22 -21.68 6.63 -9.19
CA PRO A 22 -21.24 6.71 -7.80
C PRO A 22 -19.76 7.12 -7.67
N LEU A 23 -18.94 6.81 -8.68
CA LEU A 23 -17.51 7.08 -8.65
C LEU A 23 -17.18 8.57 -8.87
N ALA A 24 -17.90 9.23 -9.78
CA ALA A 24 -17.77 10.66 -10.04
C ALA A 24 -18.11 11.49 -8.79
N SER A 25 -19.17 11.07 -8.08
CA SER A 25 -19.63 11.68 -6.83
C SER A 25 -18.57 11.65 -5.71
N VAL A 26 -17.87 10.52 -5.59
CA VAL A 26 -16.80 10.32 -4.59
C VAL A 26 -15.56 11.17 -4.93
N LEU A 27 -15.22 11.32 -6.21
CA LEU A 27 -14.09 12.14 -6.67
C LEU A 27 -14.35 13.65 -6.51
N VAL A 28 -15.57 14.12 -6.81
CA VAL A 28 -16.02 15.49 -6.51
C VAL A 28 -15.88 15.76 -5.00
N MET A 29 -16.36 14.84 -4.16
CA MET A 29 -16.29 14.97 -2.71
C MET A 29 -14.84 14.98 -2.18
N GLY A 30 -13.96 14.17 -2.77
CA GLY A 30 -12.53 14.13 -2.44
C GLY A 30 -11.80 15.44 -2.76
N ASN A 31 -12.05 16.04 -3.93
CA ASN A 31 -11.43 17.30 -4.32
C ASN A 31 -11.95 18.49 -3.51
N LEU A 32 -13.24 18.48 -3.15
CA LEU A 32 -13.81 19.50 -2.26
C LEU A 32 -13.30 19.39 -0.81
N LEU A 33 -12.96 18.18 -0.34
CA LEU A 33 -12.28 18.00 0.95
C LEU A 33 -10.83 18.53 0.92
N VAL A 34 -10.12 18.35 -0.20
CA VAL A 34 -8.76 18.88 -0.41
C VAL A 34 -8.77 20.42 -0.50
N LEU A 35 -9.68 20.99 -1.29
CA LEU A 35 -9.88 22.44 -1.41
C LEU A 35 -10.40 23.06 -0.10
N GLY A 36 -11.33 22.39 0.57
CA GLY A 36 -11.81 22.75 1.89
C GLY A 36 -10.70 22.70 2.94
N GLY A 37 -9.73 21.80 2.80
CA GLY A 37 -8.47 21.74 3.54
C GLY A 37 -7.60 23.00 3.39
N ALA A 38 -7.73 23.71 2.27
CA ALA A 38 -6.93 24.89 1.94
C ALA A 38 -7.56 26.23 2.40
N LEU A 39 -8.89 26.32 2.54
CA LEU A 39 -9.65 27.57 2.84
C LEU A 39 -9.63 28.05 4.30
N SER A 40 -8.49 27.91 4.98
CA SER A 40 -8.15 28.49 6.30
C SER A 40 -8.64 27.78 7.55
N SER A 41 -7.83 27.92 8.60
CA SER A 41 -8.05 27.44 9.98
C SER A 41 -9.11 28.23 10.77
N ARG A 42 -9.91 29.08 10.11
CA ARG A 42 -10.85 29.98 10.80
C ARG A 42 -12.21 29.36 11.12
N PHE A 43 -12.55 28.20 10.54
CA PHE A 43 -13.84 27.54 10.77
C PHE A 43 -13.61 26.08 11.15
N GLU A 44 -13.92 25.72 12.40
CA GLU A 44 -13.81 24.35 12.92
C GLU A 44 -15.17 23.64 12.96
N GLY A 45 -15.16 22.31 12.86
CA GLY A 45 -16.32 21.45 13.15
C GLY A 45 -17.46 21.46 12.12
N ILE A 46 -18.69 21.34 12.61
CA ILE A 46 -19.93 21.07 11.84
C ILE A 46 -20.20 22.14 10.77
N LEU A 47 -19.90 23.41 11.08
CA LEU A 47 -20.13 24.54 10.18
C LEU A 47 -19.30 24.43 8.88
N ARG A 48 -18.06 23.95 8.99
CA ARG A 48 -17.18 23.68 7.84
C ARG A 48 -17.72 22.54 6.99
N GLY A 49 -18.22 21.48 7.64
CA GLY A 49 -18.90 20.39 6.95
C GLY A 49 -20.12 20.88 6.17
N GLY A 50 -20.97 21.67 6.80
CA GLY A 50 -22.18 22.23 6.19
C GLY A 50 -21.90 23.14 4.99
N LEU A 51 -20.92 24.05 5.09
CA LEU A 51 -20.55 24.94 3.98
C LEU A 51 -19.95 24.17 2.79
N LEU A 52 -19.11 23.16 3.06
CA LEU A 52 -18.50 22.34 2.02
C LEU A 52 -19.53 21.44 1.33
N THR A 53 -20.46 20.84 2.09
CA THR A 53 -21.55 20.04 1.53
C THR A 53 -22.52 20.92 0.73
N GLY A 54 -22.85 22.12 1.21
CA GLY A 54 -23.69 23.07 0.47
C GLY A 54 -23.03 23.52 -0.85
N PHE A 55 -21.73 23.85 -0.82
CA PHE A 55 -20.98 24.19 -2.02
C PHE A 55 -20.88 23.01 -3.00
N ALA A 56 -20.70 21.78 -2.50
CA ALA A 56 -20.72 20.56 -3.30
C ALA A 56 -22.06 20.38 -4.03
N ILE A 57 -23.17 20.54 -3.32
CA ILE A 57 -24.53 20.38 -3.88
C ILE A 57 -24.80 21.42 -4.97
N VAL A 58 -24.43 22.68 -4.74
CA VAL A 58 -24.58 23.75 -5.74
C VAL A 58 -23.70 23.48 -6.97
N LEU A 59 -22.45 23.07 -6.76
CA LEU A 59 -21.53 22.78 -7.86
C LEU A 59 -22.01 21.57 -8.69
N ILE A 60 -22.46 20.51 -8.02
CA ILE A 60 -23.07 19.33 -8.67
C ILE A 60 -24.27 19.78 -9.51
N GLY A 61 -25.21 20.51 -8.92
CA GLY A 61 -26.42 20.98 -9.61
C GLY A 61 -26.12 21.84 -10.85
N VAL A 62 -25.10 22.70 -10.79
CA VAL A 62 -24.67 23.52 -11.93
C VAL A 62 -23.95 22.69 -13.01
N THR A 63 -23.16 21.69 -12.62
CA THR A 63 -22.42 20.81 -13.56
C THR A 63 -23.31 19.80 -14.28
N THR A 64 -24.41 19.36 -13.65
CA THR A 64 -25.35 18.40 -14.24
C THR A 64 -26.29 19.02 -15.27
N SER A 65 -26.39 20.36 -15.33
CA SER A 65 -27.28 21.07 -16.27
C SER A 65 -26.63 21.52 -17.58
N SER A 66 -25.32 21.31 -17.79
CA SER A 66 -24.62 21.80 -19.00
C SER A 66 -24.17 20.67 -19.93
N VAL A 67 -24.64 20.68 -21.18
CA VAL A 67 -24.54 19.60 -22.19
C VAL A 67 -23.24 19.63 -23.02
N ASP A 68 -22.26 20.49 -22.70
CA ASP A 68 -21.17 20.80 -23.64
C ASP A 68 -19.77 20.39 -23.11
N PRO A 69 -19.10 19.35 -23.66
CA PRO A 69 -17.92 18.70 -23.08
C PRO A 69 -16.58 19.45 -23.22
N HIS A 70 -16.56 20.62 -23.87
CA HIS A 70 -15.32 21.34 -24.19
C HIS A 70 -15.02 22.60 -23.35
N ARG A 71 -15.77 22.85 -22.27
CA ARG A 71 -15.55 24.05 -21.43
C ARG A 71 -14.64 23.76 -20.23
N TRP A 72 -13.88 24.77 -19.79
CA TRP A 72 -12.91 24.66 -18.70
C TRP A 72 -13.52 24.32 -17.32
N TRP A 73 -14.84 24.33 -17.19
CA TRP A 73 -15.56 23.97 -15.96
C TRP A 73 -16.20 22.58 -15.99
N VAL A 74 -15.99 21.79 -17.05
CA VAL A 74 -16.51 20.42 -17.16
C VAL A 74 -15.77 19.53 -16.15
N PRO A 75 -16.46 18.60 -15.47
CA PRO A 75 -15.85 17.74 -14.43
C PRO A 75 -14.53 17.08 -14.87
N SER A 76 -14.44 16.59 -16.10
CA SER A 76 -13.21 16.01 -16.68
C SER A 76 -11.98 16.93 -16.64
N PHE A 77 -12.17 18.25 -16.69
CA PHE A 77 -11.09 19.24 -16.58
C PHE A 77 -10.63 19.42 -15.13
N PHE A 78 -11.56 19.51 -14.18
CA PHE A 78 -11.25 19.55 -12.73
C PHE A 78 -10.64 18.24 -12.20
N PHE A 79 -10.89 17.13 -12.89
CA PHE A 79 -10.30 15.83 -12.63
C PHE A 79 -9.06 15.53 -13.48
N SER A 80 -8.51 16.52 -14.19
CA SER A 80 -7.27 16.33 -14.96
C SER A 80 -6.05 16.23 -14.03
N PRO A 81 -5.05 15.39 -14.36
CA PRO A 81 -3.77 15.33 -13.63
C PRO A 81 -3.10 16.69 -13.46
N ALA A 82 -3.35 17.64 -14.38
CA ALA A 82 -2.83 19.01 -14.32
C ALA A 82 -3.42 19.80 -13.14
N VAL A 83 -4.72 19.65 -12.84
CA VAL A 83 -5.38 20.31 -11.70
C VAL A 83 -4.95 19.68 -10.37
N LEU A 84 -4.77 18.37 -10.31
CA LEU A 84 -4.23 17.69 -9.14
C LEU A 84 -2.77 18.10 -8.87
N LEU A 85 -1.93 18.17 -9.91
CA LEU A 85 -0.53 18.60 -9.80
C LEU A 85 -0.39 20.06 -9.40
N SER A 86 -1.25 20.94 -9.90
CA SER A 86 -1.27 22.36 -9.50
C SER A 86 -1.77 22.55 -8.07
N SER A 87 -2.76 21.77 -7.64
CA SER A 87 -3.23 21.72 -6.23
C SER A 87 -2.14 21.24 -5.27
N LEU A 88 -1.43 20.17 -5.64
CA LEU A 88 -0.31 19.63 -4.86
C LEU A 88 0.89 20.57 -4.84
N SER A 89 1.15 21.29 -5.93
CA SER A 89 2.21 22.30 -6.02
C SER A 89 1.91 23.51 -5.13
N LEU A 90 0.66 23.98 -5.10
CA LEU A 90 0.20 25.04 -4.21
C LEU A 90 0.33 24.63 -2.72
N LEU A 91 0.00 23.39 -2.39
CA LEU A 91 0.18 22.84 -1.05
C LEU A 91 1.66 22.73 -0.67
N ALA A 92 2.52 22.28 -1.58
CA ALA A 92 3.96 22.19 -1.37
C ALA A 92 4.61 23.59 -1.15
N VAL A 93 4.18 24.60 -1.91
CA VAL A 93 4.65 25.99 -1.75
C VAL A 93 4.18 26.58 -0.42
N ARG A 94 2.90 26.41 -0.07
CA ARG A 94 2.35 26.85 1.22
C ARG A 94 3.11 26.24 2.39
N ASP A 95 3.32 24.93 2.35
CA ASP A 95 3.96 24.19 3.43
C ASP A 95 5.47 24.48 3.50
N GLY A 96 6.11 24.78 2.36
CA GLY A 96 7.48 25.29 2.28
C GLY A 96 7.66 26.67 2.92
N VAL A 97 6.71 27.59 2.71
CA VAL A 97 6.72 28.95 3.31
C VAL A 97 6.52 28.87 4.84
N ILE A 98 5.62 28.02 5.30
CA ILE A 98 5.36 27.80 6.73
C ILE A 98 6.55 27.11 7.41
N ALA A 99 7.23 26.18 6.73
CA ALA A 99 8.42 25.50 7.22
C ALA A 99 9.64 26.44 7.33
N LEU A 100 9.78 27.42 6.43
CA LEU A 100 10.83 28.43 6.50
C LEU A 100 10.58 29.43 7.63
N LYS A 101 9.34 29.91 7.78
CA LYS A 101 8.94 30.89 8.80
C LYS A 101 9.17 30.41 10.24
N ASN A 102 9.05 29.10 10.46
CA ASN A 102 9.07 28.51 11.80
C ASN A 102 10.43 27.90 12.22
N ARG A 103 11.46 27.89 11.35
CA ARG A 103 12.79 27.35 11.67
C ARG A 103 13.83 28.38 12.10
N THR A 104 13.65 29.67 11.81
CA THR A 104 14.69 30.69 12.08
C THR A 104 14.09 31.93 12.72
N GLY A 105 14.19 32.04 14.04
CA GLY A 105 13.96 33.32 14.73
C GLY A 105 15.13 34.31 14.58
N MET A 106 15.80 34.42 13.41
CA MET A 106 17.00 35.26 13.24
C MET A 106 17.04 36.07 11.92
N PRO A 107 17.62 37.28 11.92
CA PRO A 107 17.63 38.22 10.78
C PRO A 107 18.71 37.94 9.72
N LEU A 108 18.54 38.60 8.56
CA LEU A 108 18.74 38.11 7.19
C LEU A 108 20.19 38.00 6.61
N ASN A 109 21.29 38.13 7.36
CA ASN A 109 22.54 38.62 6.72
C ASN A 109 23.82 37.72 6.71
N ARG A 110 23.81 36.43 7.09
CA ARG A 110 25.09 35.64 7.17
C ARG A 110 25.06 34.14 6.83
N MET A 111 24.11 33.62 6.04
CA MET A 111 24.17 32.21 5.58
C MET A 111 24.32 32.12 4.06
N PRO A 112 25.16 31.22 3.50
CA PRO A 112 25.15 30.93 2.07
C PRO A 112 23.77 30.36 1.71
N SER A 113 23.13 30.95 0.68
CA SER A 113 21.68 30.80 0.51
C SER A 113 21.26 29.33 0.30
N HIS A 114 20.19 28.93 0.97
CA HIS A 114 19.49 27.64 0.86
C HIS A 114 19.22 27.19 -0.58
N ARG A 115 19.22 28.12 -1.54
CA ARG A 115 19.11 27.84 -2.96
C ARG A 115 20.37 27.17 -3.51
N VAL A 116 21.57 27.57 -3.08
CA VAL A 116 22.86 27.08 -3.62
C VAL A 116 23.11 25.61 -3.26
N LEU A 117 22.78 25.19 -2.04
CA LEU A 117 22.93 23.80 -1.59
C LEU A 117 21.89 22.86 -2.21
N ALA A 118 20.64 23.30 -2.31
CA ALA A 118 19.57 22.55 -2.98
C ALA A 118 19.82 22.46 -4.49
N VAL A 119 20.27 23.55 -5.12
CA VAL A 119 20.68 23.59 -6.52
C VAL A 119 21.93 22.73 -6.74
N GLY A 120 22.90 22.72 -5.83
CA GLY A 120 24.09 21.85 -5.93
C GLY A 120 23.74 20.37 -5.90
N PHE A 121 22.90 19.93 -4.96
CA PHE A 121 22.46 18.52 -4.88
C PHE A 121 21.57 18.12 -6.07
N ALA A 122 20.71 19.04 -6.51
CA ALA A 122 19.89 18.86 -7.70
C ALA A 122 20.76 18.77 -8.96
N ILE A 123 21.75 19.64 -9.14
CA ILE A 123 22.68 19.63 -10.29
C ILE A 123 23.51 18.35 -10.31
N ILE A 124 24.04 17.90 -9.17
CA ILE A 124 24.84 16.65 -9.10
C ILE A 124 23.96 15.43 -9.44
N SER A 125 22.75 15.38 -8.89
CA SER A 125 21.79 14.29 -9.20
C SER A 125 21.35 14.34 -10.67
N LEU A 126 21.18 15.55 -11.21
CA LEU A 126 20.85 15.78 -12.62
C LEU A 126 22.02 15.40 -13.53
N LEU A 127 23.27 15.66 -13.17
CA LEU A 127 24.47 15.29 -13.93
C LEU A 127 24.69 13.78 -13.96
N ILE A 128 24.52 13.09 -12.82
CA ILE A 128 24.57 11.63 -12.76
C ILE A 128 23.48 11.03 -13.66
N TYR A 129 22.27 11.59 -13.61
CA TYR A 129 21.12 11.10 -14.35
C TYR A 129 21.10 11.48 -15.84
N MET A 130 21.63 12.64 -16.23
CA MET A 130 21.65 13.16 -17.61
C MET A 130 22.92 12.80 -18.39
N VAL A 131 24.06 12.58 -17.73
CA VAL A 131 25.35 12.38 -18.40
C VAL A 131 25.92 11.00 -18.13
N ILE A 132 25.96 10.57 -16.87
CA ILE A 132 26.65 9.32 -16.50
C ILE A 132 25.80 8.10 -16.89
N VAL A 133 24.51 8.10 -16.53
CA VAL A 133 23.62 6.96 -16.82
C VAL A 133 23.40 6.75 -18.34
N PRO A 134 23.14 7.79 -19.16
CA PRO A 134 22.99 7.62 -20.61
C PRO A 134 24.30 7.25 -21.32
N SER A 135 25.45 7.76 -20.87
CA SER A 135 26.75 7.38 -21.42
C SER A 135 27.08 5.91 -21.15
N VAL A 136 26.72 5.41 -19.96
CA VAL A 136 26.86 3.99 -19.61
C VAL A 136 25.89 3.14 -20.41
N ASP A 137 24.63 3.57 -20.58
CA ASP A 137 23.63 2.82 -21.35
C ASP A 137 23.99 2.78 -22.85
N ALA A 138 24.43 3.90 -23.44
CA ALA A 138 24.91 3.96 -24.83
C ALA A 138 26.18 3.14 -25.08
N TYR A 139 27.08 3.08 -24.10
CA TYR A 139 28.25 2.19 -24.15
C TYR A 139 27.85 0.71 -24.06
N LEU A 140 26.77 0.38 -23.34
CA LEU A 140 26.28 -1.00 -23.20
C LEU A 140 25.39 -1.43 -24.38
N ASP A 141 24.75 -0.48 -25.07
CA ASP A 141 23.88 -0.73 -26.23
C ASP A 141 24.67 -1.17 -27.47
N SER A 142 25.93 -0.75 -27.62
CA SER A 142 26.82 -1.27 -28.68
C SER A 142 27.11 -2.76 -28.58
N PHE A 143 26.70 -3.41 -27.48
CA PHE A 143 26.88 -4.84 -27.24
C PHE A 143 25.56 -5.64 -27.25
N ARG A 144 24.42 -5.02 -27.58
CA ARG A 144 23.11 -5.70 -27.59
C ARG A 144 22.60 -5.95 -29.00
N GLU A 145 22.71 -7.20 -29.44
CA GLU A 145 21.97 -7.69 -30.61
C GLU A 145 20.58 -8.16 -30.17
N ARG A 146 19.51 -7.41 -30.47
CA ARG A 146 18.18 -8.00 -30.74
C ARG A 146 17.12 -7.04 -31.33
N PRO A 147 16.13 -7.58 -32.06
CA PRO A 147 15.24 -6.84 -32.96
C PRO A 147 13.88 -6.46 -32.35
N ASN A 148 13.23 -5.54 -33.07
CA ASN A 148 12.02 -4.77 -32.79
C ASN A 148 10.79 -5.57 -32.34
N SER A 149 10.22 -5.18 -31.19
CA SER A 149 8.76 -5.20 -31.01
C SER A 149 8.31 -3.98 -30.20
N TYR A 150 7.45 -3.19 -30.84
CA TYR A 150 7.04 -1.81 -30.53
C TYR A 150 8.19 -0.81 -30.53
N THR A 151 8.44 -0.24 -31.70
CA THR A 151 9.17 1.00 -31.80
C THR A 151 8.39 2.07 -31.02
N ILE A 152 8.95 2.46 -29.87
CA ILE A 152 8.83 3.83 -29.38
C ILE A 152 9.71 4.69 -30.32
N GLU A 153 9.46 4.62 -31.62
CA GLU A 153 10.01 5.55 -32.60
C GLU A 153 9.06 6.75 -32.61
N GLU A 154 9.64 7.95 -32.55
CA GLU A 154 9.00 9.28 -32.52
C GLU A 154 8.65 9.91 -31.15
N LEU A 155 9.01 9.33 -30.01
CA LEU A 155 9.01 10.11 -28.76
C LEU A 155 10.36 10.78 -28.57
N SER A 156 10.36 12.11 -28.60
CA SER A 156 11.54 12.92 -28.29
C SER A 156 12.11 12.54 -26.91
N SER A 157 13.41 12.75 -26.71
CA SER A 157 14.07 12.45 -25.43
C SER A 157 13.37 13.12 -24.23
N LEU A 158 12.77 14.30 -24.45
CA LEU A 158 11.97 15.03 -23.46
C LEU A 158 10.67 14.30 -23.11
N GLU A 159 9.99 13.70 -24.08
CA GLU A 159 8.75 12.97 -23.84
C GLU A 159 9.01 11.62 -23.17
N GLN A 160 10.09 10.93 -23.53
CA GLN A 160 10.52 9.72 -22.82
C GLN A 160 10.86 10.03 -21.36
N LEU A 161 11.57 11.14 -21.11
CA LEU A 161 11.88 11.62 -19.76
C LEU A 161 10.60 11.99 -18.99
N ARG A 162 9.64 12.67 -19.63
CA ARG A 162 8.35 13.01 -19.03
C ARG A 162 7.57 11.76 -18.63
N ILE A 163 7.54 10.75 -19.50
CA ILE A 163 6.85 9.48 -19.22
C ILE A 163 7.55 8.75 -18.07
N ARG A 164 8.88 8.59 -18.11
CA ARG A 164 9.66 7.90 -17.06
C ARG A 164 9.54 8.58 -15.70
N SER A 165 9.61 9.91 -15.66
CA SER A 165 9.43 10.69 -14.42
C SER A 165 8.01 10.57 -13.86
N ALA A 166 6.98 10.57 -14.71
CA ALA A 166 5.62 10.27 -14.28
C ALA A 166 5.48 8.85 -13.70
N LYS A 167 6.13 7.84 -14.30
CA LYS A 167 6.12 6.47 -13.76
C LYS A 167 6.71 6.42 -12.36
N LEU A 168 7.86 7.06 -12.17
CA LEU A 168 8.56 7.11 -10.90
C LEU A 168 7.76 7.85 -9.83
N ALA A 169 7.14 8.99 -10.18
CA ALA A 169 6.35 9.77 -9.24
C ALA A 169 5.17 8.97 -8.68
N VAL A 170 4.44 8.26 -9.54
CA VAL A 170 3.31 7.44 -9.12
C VAL A 170 3.78 6.25 -8.28
N PHE A 171 4.86 5.55 -8.67
CA PHE A 171 5.47 4.52 -7.83
C PHE A 171 5.81 5.06 -6.43
N ALA A 172 6.45 6.22 -6.35
CA ALA A 172 6.82 6.86 -5.09
C ALA A 172 5.60 7.20 -4.23
N ILE A 173 4.49 7.62 -4.83
CA ILE A 173 3.23 7.87 -4.12
C ILE A 173 2.70 6.59 -3.48
N PHE A 174 2.63 5.47 -4.22
CA PHE A 174 2.14 4.20 -3.68
C PHE A 174 3.09 3.63 -2.62
N ALA A 175 4.41 3.70 -2.83
CA ALA A 175 5.40 3.29 -1.84
C ALA A 175 5.29 4.14 -0.57
N TYR A 176 5.15 5.46 -0.70
CA TYR A 176 4.97 6.35 0.44
C TYR A 176 3.65 6.08 1.19
N PHE A 177 2.57 5.81 0.46
CA PHE A 177 1.31 5.38 1.06
C PHE A 177 1.48 4.09 1.88
N GLY A 178 2.24 3.11 1.35
CA GLY A 178 2.61 1.91 2.11
C GLY A 178 3.39 2.20 3.38
N ALA A 179 4.32 3.17 3.36
CA ALA A 179 5.03 3.62 4.56
C ALA A 179 4.08 4.24 5.59
N CYS A 180 3.10 5.05 5.16
CA CYS A 180 2.05 5.60 6.02
C CYS A 180 1.20 4.50 6.67
N VAL A 181 0.76 3.52 5.87
CA VAL A 181 -0.01 2.36 6.34
C VAL A 181 0.79 1.56 7.38
N ALA A 182 2.07 1.28 7.11
CA ALA A 182 2.92 0.56 8.06
C ALA A 182 3.20 1.34 9.35
N SER A 183 3.37 2.67 9.26
CA SER A 183 3.48 3.54 10.44
C SER A 183 2.23 3.45 11.33
N PHE A 184 1.04 3.48 10.72
CA PHE A 184 -0.23 3.27 11.43
C PHE A 184 -0.34 1.84 12.02
N ILE A 185 0.05 0.82 11.26
CA ILE A 185 0.06 -0.58 11.72
C ILE A 185 0.92 -0.76 12.97
N ASN A 186 2.03 -0.03 13.09
CA ASN A 186 2.87 -0.09 14.28
C ASN A 186 2.11 0.39 15.54
N VAL A 187 1.25 1.40 15.41
CA VAL A 187 0.37 1.87 16.49
C VAL A 187 -0.71 0.83 16.80
N VAL A 188 -1.36 0.26 15.78
CA VAL A 188 -2.42 -0.76 15.96
C VAL A 188 -1.86 -2.02 16.62
N ALA A 189 -0.71 -2.52 16.14
CA ALA A 189 -0.03 -3.69 16.69
C ALA A 189 0.31 -3.53 18.18
N ALA A 190 0.70 -2.31 18.57
CA ALA A 190 1.01 -1.98 19.95
C ALA A 190 -0.25 -1.79 20.82
N SER A 191 -1.34 -1.23 20.27
CA SER A 191 -2.49 -0.74 21.05
C SER A 191 -3.62 -1.77 21.16
N ALA A 192 -3.95 -2.46 20.06
CA ALA A 192 -5.09 -3.39 20.02
C ALA A 192 -5.00 -4.53 21.06
N PRO A 193 -3.83 -5.16 21.30
CA PRO A 193 -3.71 -6.18 22.35
C PRO A 193 -3.86 -5.65 23.77
N ARG A 194 -3.62 -4.36 24.00
CA ARG A 194 -3.73 -3.69 25.30
C ARG A 194 -5.13 -3.13 25.58
N GLY A 195 -6.00 -3.09 24.57
CA GLY A 195 -7.31 -2.43 24.68
C GLY A 195 -7.23 -0.91 24.66
N ASP A 196 -6.06 -0.35 24.33
CA ASP A 196 -5.87 1.10 24.25
C ASP A 196 -6.65 1.67 23.06
N SER A 197 -7.17 2.89 23.21
CA SER A 197 -7.87 3.59 22.13
C SER A 197 -6.91 3.86 20.97
N ILE A 198 -7.20 3.30 19.79
CA ILE A 198 -6.39 3.48 18.58
C ILE A 198 -6.54 4.91 18.03
N ALA A 199 -7.75 5.48 18.09
CA ALA A 199 -8.09 6.76 17.46
C ALA A 199 -7.70 8.00 18.30
N LEU A 200 -7.54 7.85 19.61
CA LEU A 200 -7.31 8.98 20.53
C LEU A 200 -5.85 9.15 20.95
N ARG A 201 -4.95 8.28 20.49
CA ARG A 201 -3.54 8.33 20.88
C ARG A 201 -2.79 9.37 20.05
N SER A 202 -2.46 10.52 20.65
CA SER A 202 -1.56 11.48 20.02
C SER A 202 -0.15 10.90 19.94
N SER A 203 0.51 11.03 18.79
CA SER A 203 1.93 10.74 18.65
C SER A 203 2.70 11.65 19.62
N ALA A 204 3.25 11.10 20.71
CA ALA A 204 4.01 11.83 21.71
C ALA A 204 5.35 11.11 21.95
N CYS A 205 6.39 11.87 22.28
CA CYS A 205 7.67 11.28 22.64
C CYS A 205 7.53 10.50 23.96
N PRO A 206 7.98 9.23 24.04
CA PRO A 206 7.85 8.45 25.28
C PRO A 206 8.75 8.93 26.42
N LYS A 207 9.69 9.85 26.17
CA LYS A 207 10.63 10.35 27.19
C LYS A 207 10.27 11.74 27.71
N CYS A 208 9.91 12.67 26.83
CA CYS A 208 9.56 14.04 27.21
C CYS A 208 8.09 14.37 27.06
N GLU A 209 7.28 13.40 26.63
CA GLU A 209 5.82 13.49 26.46
C GLU A 209 5.34 14.60 25.53
N THR A 210 6.27 15.31 24.89
CA THR A 210 5.94 16.38 23.97
C THR A 210 5.26 15.78 22.74
N ALA A 211 4.13 16.37 22.38
CA ALA A 211 3.40 16.02 21.18
C ALA A 211 4.31 16.16 19.95
N ILE A 212 4.35 15.11 19.14
CA ILE A 212 5.13 15.06 17.90
C ILE A 212 4.43 15.97 16.89
N ARG A 213 5.18 16.94 16.35
CA ARG A 213 4.67 17.83 15.32
C ARG A 213 4.25 17.00 14.10
N ARG A 214 3.20 17.41 13.39
CA ARG A 214 2.72 16.70 12.19
C ARG A 214 3.83 16.44 11.16
N ILE A 215 4.80 17.36 11.04
CA ILE A 215 5.94 17.24 10.12
C ILE A 215 6.94 16.16 10.57
N ASP A 216 7.06 15.94 11.88
CA ASP A 216 7.90 14.88 12.46
C ASP A 216 7.18 13.51 12.45
N ASN A 217 6.00 13.44 11.83
CA ASN A 217 5.21 12.22 11.61
C ASN A 217 5.18 11.80 10.13
N LEU A 218 6.02 12.39 9.26
CA LEU A 218 6.20 11.94 7.87
C LEU A 218 7.05 10.65 7.86
N PRO A 219 6.51 9.50 7.43
CA PRO A 219 7.24 8.24 7.42
C PRO A 219 8.56 8.33 6.65
N LEU A 220 9.58 7.60 7.08
CA LEU A 220 10.96 7.54 6.54
C LEU A 220 11.75 8.85 6.65
N PHE A 221 11.18 9.96 6.19
CA PHE A 221 11.82 11.27 6.14
C PHE A 221 12.05 11.88 7.53
N SER A 222 11.10 11.69 8.45
CA SER A 222 11.23 12.24 9.82
C SER A 222 12.41 11.61 10.55
N TYR A 223 12.55 10.29 10.47
CA TYR A 223 13.62 9.56 11.14
C TYR A 223 15.00 9.95 10.59
N ALA A 224 15.12 10.05 9.26
CA ALA A 224 16.36 10.46 8.60
C ALA A 224 16.74 11.92 8.95
N ASN A 225 15.78 12.86 8.86
CA ASN A 225 16.00 14.28 9.12
C ASN A 225 16.30 14.58 10.60
N LEU A 226 15.75 13.79 11.51
CA LEU A 226 16.01 13.90 12.95
C LEU A 226 17.25 13.13 13.41
N GLY A 227 17.93 12.41 12.50
CA GLY A 227 19.08 11.56 12.84
C GLY A 227 18.73 10.47 13.87
N GLY A 228 17.48 10.00 13.86
CA GLY A 228 16.97 9.04 14.84
C GLY A 228 16.90 9.58 16.28
N ARG A 229 16.74 10.89 16.49
CA ARG A 229 16.64 11.50 17.84
C ARG A 229 15.41 12.39 17.97
N CYS A 230 14.79 12.44 19.14
CA CYS A 230 13.69 13.36 19.39
C CYS A 230 14.16 14.81 19.27
N ARG A 231 13.38 15.67 18.59
CA ARG A 231 13.68 17.10 18.40
C ARG A 231 13.81 17.88 19.72
N HIS A 232 13.09 17.47 20.77
CA HIS A 232 13.02 18.21 22.03
C HIS A 232 13.97 17.65 23.10
N CYS A 233 13.95 16.34 23.34
CA CYS A 233 14.78 15.74 24.39
C CYS A 233 15.98 14.93 23.88
N VAL A 234 16.23 14.91 22.56
CA VAL A 234 17.37 14.25 21.91
C VAL A 234 17.45 12.73 22.17
N SER A 235 16.40 12.15 22.75
CA SER A 235 16.33 10.72 23.03
C SER A 235 16.33 9.92 21.72
N LYS A 236 17.06 8.81 21.69
CA LYS A 236 17.10 7.93 20.52
C LYS A 236 15.70 7.39 20.21
N ILE A 237 15.27 7.57 18.97
CA ILE A 237 14.09 6.93 18.39
C ILE A 237 14.54 5.54 17.92
N PRO A 238 13.85 4.45 18.29
CA PRO A 238 14.23 3.11 17.86
C PRO A 238 14.24 2.96 16.33
N ILE A 239 15.30 2.35 15.77
CA ILE A 239 15.41 2.06 14.32
C ILE A 239 14.25 1.21 13.79
N ARG A 240 13.58 0.47 14.66
CA ARG A 240 12.38 -0.30 14.35
C ARG A 240 11.33 0.53 13.61
N TYR A 241 11.08 1.78 14.02
CA TYR A 241 10.06 2.61 13.36
C TYR A 241 10.38 2.83 11.88
N PHE A 242 11.64 3.19 11.59
CA PHE A 242 12.13 3.34 10.22
C PHE A 242 12.03 2.03 9.42
N LEU A 243 12.44 0.89 10.01
CA LEU A 243 12.39 -0.40 9.32
C LEU A 243 10.95 -0.83 8.99
N VAL A 244 10.00 -0.60 9.89
CA VAL A 244 8.59 -0.94 9.66
C VAL A 244 8.01 -0.09 8.53
N GLU A 245 8.27 1.21 8.54
CA GLU A 245 7.85 2.12 7.47
C GLU A 245 8.48 1.74 6.12
N TRP A 246 9.75 1.31 6.14
CA TRP A 246 10.44 0.87 4.95
C TRP A 246 9.86 -0.44 4.40
N ILE A 247 9.57 -1.41 5.27
CA ILE A 247 8.88 -2.64 4.88
C ILE A 247 7.51 -2.33 4.27
N GLY A 248 6.76 -1.38 4.82
CA GLY A 248 5.51 -0.90 4.24
C GLY A 248 5.67 -0.35 2.83
N ALA A 249 6.70 0.49 2.62
CA ALA A 249 7.02 1.02 1.30
C ALA A 249 7.39 -0.08 0.31
N VAL A 250 8.16 -1.08 0.75
CA VAL A 250 8.54 -2.23 -0.07
C VAL A 250 7.32 -3.09 -0.43
N ILE A 251 6.41 -3.38 0.50
CA ILE A 251 5.17 -4.14 0.23
C ILE A 251 4.35 -3.47 -0.87
N PHE A 252 4.02 -2.19 -0.68
CA PHE A 252 3.16 -1.47 -1.62
C PHE A 252 3.86 -1.20 -2.94
N GLY A 253 5.17 -0.90 -2.90
CA GLY A 253 6.00 -0.71 -4.09
C GLY A 253 6.16 -2.00 -4.90
N SER A 254 6.43 -3.13 -4.26
CA SER A 254 6.57 -4.41 -4.97
C SER A 254 5.25 -4.83 -5.61
N LEU A 255 4.13 -4.73 -4.89
CA LEU A 255 2.81 -5.01 -5.45
C LEU A 255 2.46 -4.05 -6.59
N PHE A 256 2.89 -2.79 -6.51
CA PHE A 256 2.68 -1.82 -7.57
C PHE A 256 3.41 -2.25 -8.86
N LEU A 257 4.67 -2.67 -8.72
CA LEU A 257 5.47 -3.14 -9.85
C LEU A 257 4.95 -4.47 -10.41
N LEU A 258 4.59 -5.42 -9.53
CA LEU A 258 4.24 -6.78 -9.91
C LEU A 258 2.81 -6.90 -10.41
N GLU A 259 1.87 -6.16 -9.85
CA GLU A 259 0.45 -6.29 -10.20
C GLU A 259 -0.04 -5.12 -11.02
N LEU A 260 0.09 -3.89 -10.54
CA LEU A 260 -0.45 -2.74 -11.26
C LEU A 260 0.27 -2.63 -12.62
N ILE A 261 1.59 -2.43 -12.64
CA ILE A 261 2.32 -2.22 -13.89
C ILE A 261 2.14 -3.37 -14.89
N THR A 262 2.22 -4.62 -14.44
CA THR A 262 2.12 -5.79 -15.35
C THR A 262 0.68 -6.15 -15.72
N GLY A 263 -0.32 -5.56 -15.06
CA GLY A 263 -1.72 -5.97 -15.22
C GLY A 263 -2.04 -7.31 -14.54
N ALA A 264 -1.46 -7.57 -13.37
CA ALA A 264 -1.58 -8.79 -12.57
C ALA A 264 -1.02 -10.04 -13.29
N ALA A 265 0.07 -9.88 -14.04
CA ALA A 265 0.69 -11.00 -14.76
C ALA A 265 1.22 -12.10 -13.83
N ASN A 266 1.53 -11.77 -12.57
CA ASN A 266 1.96 -12.73 -11.55
C ASN A 266 0.80 -13.51 -10.91
N VAL A 267 -0.45 -13.12 -11.16
CA VAL A 267 -1.63 -13.71 -10.53
C VAL A 267 -2.23 -14.80 -11.45
N PRO A 268 -2.48 -16.03 -10.95
CA PRO A 268 -3.16 -17.08 -11.72
C PRO A 268 -4.55 -16.64 -12.19
N GLY A 269 -5.01 -17.14 -13.34
CA GLY A 269 -6.35 -16.85 -13.87
C GLY A 269 -6.55 -15.46 -14.49
N PHE A 270 -5.63 -14.50 -14.29
CA PHE A 270 -5.71 -13.19 -14.94
C PHE A 270 -5.22 -13.24 -16.40
N PRO A 271 -5.96 -12.62 -17.34
CA PRO A 271 -5.55 -12.54 -18.74
C PRO A 271 -4.31 -11.65 -18.88
N LEU A 272 -3.44 -12.00 -19.83
CA LEU A 272 -2.35 -11.12 -20.22
C LEU A 272 -2.94 -9.97 -21.04
N TYR A 273 -3.01 -8.79 -20.43
CA TYR A 273 -3.48 -7.61 -21.15
C TYR A 273 -2.43 -7.15 -22.16
N MET A 274 -2.84 -6.91 -23.41
CA MET A 274 -1.96 -6.38 -24.46
C MET A 274 -1.46 -4.96 -24.14
N HIS A 275 -2.28 -4.16 -23.45
CA HIS A 275 -1.94 -2.79 -23.03
C HIS A 275 -1.68 -2.73 -21.52
N THR A 276 -0.42 -2.87 -21.12
CA THR A 276 0.04 -2.81 -19.71
C THR A 276 0.92 -1.59 -19.47
N GLY A 277 1.20 -1.29 -18.20
CA GLY A 277 1.96 -0.13 -17.79
C GLY A 277 1.12 1.02 -17.25
N ILE A 278 1.83 1.95 -16.61
CA ILE A 278 1.22 2.95 -15.73
C ILE A 278 0.20 3.85 -16.44
N LEU A 279 0.47 4.21 -17.69
CA LEU A 279 -0.39 5.11 -18.47
C LEU A 279 -1.72 4.45 -18.76
N TRP A 280 -1.71 3.17 -19.11
CA TRP A 280 -2.93 2.40 -19.37
C TRP A 280 -3.75 2.19 -18.11
N ILE A 281 -3.13 2.02 -16.95
CA ILE A 281 -3.85 1.89 -15.68
C ILE A 281 -4.51 3.22 -15.27
N ILE A 282 -3.83 4.35 -15.50
CA ILE A 282 -4.35 5.68 -15.15
C ILE A 282 -5.45 6.09 -16.13
N LEU A 283 -5.25 5.89 -17.43
CA LEU A 283 -6.18 6.32 -18.47
C LEU A 283 -7.34 5.34 -18.66
N TYR A 284 -7.08 4.04 -18.49
CA TYR A 284 -8.03 2.94 -18.63
C TYR A 284 -7.93 2.01 -17.43
N THR A 285 -8.45 2.49 -16.30
CA THR A 285 -8.35 1.78 -15.02
C THR A 285 -8.98 0.40 -15.09
N LYS A 286 -8.13 -0.62 -14.95
CA LYS A 286 -8.55 -2.02 -14.82
C LYS A 286 -8.92 -2.29 -13.38
N TRP A 287 -10.17 -2.00 -13.02
CA TRP A 287 -10.71 -2.21 -11.66
C TRP A 287 -10.41 -3.59 -11.05
N PRO A 288 -10.47 -4.71 -11.80
CA PRO A 288 -10.00 -6.01 -11.33
C PRO A 288 -8.56 -6.01 -10.77
N VAL A 289 -7.62 -5.39 -11.50
CA VAL A 289 -6.20 -5.33 -11.13
C VAL A 289 -6.00 -4.42 -9.92
N VAL A 290 -6.75 -3.32 -9.86
CA VAL A 290 -6.72 -2.41 -8.69
C VAL A 290 -7.29 -3.10 -7.44
N GLY A 291 -8.38 -3.87 -7.59
CA GLY A 291 -8.99 -4.62 -6.50
C GLY A 291 -8.03 -5.64 -5.90
N ILE A 292 -7.35 -6.43 -6.75
CA ILE A 292 -6.41 -7.44 -6.28
C ILE A 292 -5.16 -6.82 -5.62
N TYR A 293 -4.69 -5.68 -6.13
CA TYR A 293 -3.62 -4.89 -5.51
C TYR A 293 -3.96 -4.50 -4.07
N PHE A 294 -5.13 -3.89 -3.85
CA PHE A 294 -5.53 -3.49 -2.49
C PHE A 294 -5.78 -4.70 -1.59
N TYR A 295 -6.32 -5.79 -2.15
CA TYR A 295 -6.56 -7.02 -1.42
C TYR A 295 -5.26 -7.66 -0.92
N HIS A 296 -4.26 -7.84 -1.77
CA HIS A 296 -2.95 -8.37 -1.38
C HIS A 296 -2.18 -7.40 -0.48
N ALA A 297 -2.26 -6.09 -0.73
CA ALA A 297 -1.64 -5.08 0.13
C ALA A 297 -2.23 -5.13 1.55
N ALA A 298 -3.55 -5.29 1.68
CA ALA A 298 -4.23 -5.45 2.96
C ALA A 298 -3.82 -6.77 3.65
N MET A 299 -3.72 -7.88 2.91
CA MET A 299 -3.29 -9.17 3.45
C MET A 299 -1.85 -9.09 3.98
N MET A 300 -0.91 -8.54 3.20
CA MET A 300 0.50 -8.40 3.62
C MET A 300 0.64 -7.41 4.78
N SER A 301 -0.18 -6.36 4.82
CA SER A 301 -0.28 -5.43 5.95
C SER A 301 -0.76 -6.13 7.23
N CYS A 302 -1.73 -7.02 7.10
CA CYS A 302 -2.20 -7.87 8.19
C CYS A 302 -1.09 -8.81 8.71
N LEU A 303 -0.31 -9.43 7.81
CA LEU A 303 0.85 -10.25 8.19
C LEU A 303 1.94 -9.41 8.88
N LEU A 304 2.21 -8.19 8.41
CA LEU A 304 3.13 -7.26 9.06
C LEU A 304 2.66 -6.94 10.49
N MET A 305 1.37 -6.63 10.68
CA MET A 305 0.78 -6.38 11.99
C MET A 305 0.96 -7.57 12.94
N LEU A 306 0.66 -8.79 12.48
CA LEU A 306 0.85 -10.02 13.26
C LEU A 306 2.33 -10.27 13.59
N GLY A 307 3.24 -9.96 12.65
CA GLY A 307 4.69 -9.96 12.83
C GLY A 307 5.16 -9.05 13.94
N LEU A 308 4.62 -7.82 14.00
CA LEU A 308 4.95 -6.86 15.04
C LEU A 308 4.39 -7.27 16.41
N MET A 309 3.17 -7.83 16.45
CA MET A 309 2.62 -8.36 17.70
C MET A 309 3.45 -9.53 18.24
N ASP A 310 3.89 -10.46 17.39
CA ASP A 310 4.76 -11.56 17.79
C ASP A 310 6.14 -11.06 18.25
N LEU A 311 6.70 -10.03 17.58
CA LEU A 311 7.94 -9.38 17.99
C LEU A 311 7.84 -8.81 19.41
N ASP A 312 6.72 -8.17 19.73
CA ASP A 312 6.42 -7.62 21.05
C ASP A 312 5.88 -8.66 22.05
N ARG A 313 5.78 -9.94 21.64
CA ARG A 313 5.20 -11.05 22.42
C ARG A 313 3.75 -10.82 22.86
N LEU A 314 3.04 -9.95 22.15
CA LEU A 314 1.63 -9.66 22.35
C LEU A 314 0.76 -10.72 21.66
N ARG A 315 -0.46 -10.91 22.16
CA ARG A 315 -1.44 -11.80 21.52
C ARG A 315 -2.40 -10.96 20.69
N CYS A 316 -2.63 -11.37 19.44
CA CYS A 316 -3.68 -10.77 18.64
C CYS A 316 -5.04 -10.97 19.36
N PRO A 317 -5.79 -9.89 19.62
CA PRO A 317 -7.08 -10.02 20.29
C PRO A 317 -8.07 -10.75 19.37
N ARG A 318 -8.95 -11.56 19.97
CA ARG A 318 -9.86 -12.45 19.22
C ARG A 318 -10.75 -11.69 18.24
N TRP A 319 -11.27 -10.52 18.63
CA TRP A 319 -12.10 -9.70 17.76
C TRP A 319 -11.39 -9.29 16.47
N LEU A 320 -10.09 -8.94 16.56
CA LEU A 320 -9.29 -8.52 15.41
C LEU A 320 -8.94 -9.71 14.52
N ALA A 321 -8.59 -10.84 15.13
CA ALA A 321 -8.35 -12.07 14.38
C ALA A 321 -9.59 -12.51 13.57
N TRP A 322 -10.77 -12.48 14.20
CA TRP A 322 -12.03 -12.78 13.53
C TRP A 322 -12.38 -11.77 12.45
N SER A 323 -12.21 -10.46 12.70
CA SER A 323 -12.49 -9.45 11.68
C SER A 323 -11.62 -9.61 10.45
N MET A 324 -10.32 -9.93 10.62
CA MET A 324 -9.43 -10.21 9.50
C MET A 324 -9.94 -11.43 8.71
N LEU A 325 -10.17 -12.57 9.37
CA LEU A 325 -10.64 -13.78 8.69
C LEU A 325 -11.97 -13.57 7.97
N VAL A 326 -12.94 -12.90 8.60
CA VAL A 326 -14.25 -12.62 8.00
C VAL A 326 -14.10 -11.72 6.77
N VAL A 327 -13.34 -10.62 6.86
CA VAL A 327 -13.16 -9.70 5.73
C VAL A 327 -12.49 -10.41 4.55
N PHE A 328 -11.38 -11.14 4.78
CA PHE A 328 -10.69 -11.86 3.70
C PHE A 328 -11.49 -13.06 3.17
N ALA A 329 -12.37 -13.67 3.97
CA ALA A 329 -13.22 -14.76 3.51
C ALA A 329 -14.44 -14.26 2.71
N VAL A 330 -15.07 -13.18 3.17
CA VAL A 330 -16.34 -12.66 2.59
C VAL A 330 -16.09 -11.85 1.33
N LEU A 331 -15.03 -11.05 1.27
CA LEU A 331 -14.82 -10.14 0.15
C LEU A 331 -14.68 -10.89 -1.20
N PRO A 332 -13.97 -12.02 -1.32
CA PRO A 332 -13.94 -12.81 -2.56
C PRO A 332 -15.27 -13.50 -2.91
N ILE A 333 -16.18 -13.69 -1.96
CA ILE A 333 -17.54 -14.19 -2.26
C ILE A 333 -18.32 -13.12 -3.03
N ALA A 334 -18.21 -11.86 -2.58
CA ALA A 334 -18.88 -10.72 -3.23
C ALA A 334 -18.16 -10.28 -4.51
N ILE A 335 -16.83 -10.38 -4.55
CA ILE A 335 -15.98 -9.96 -5.67
C ILE A 335 -15.06 -11.14 -6.03
N PRO A 336 -15.53 -12.10 -6.86
CA PRO A 336 -14.82 -13.33 -7.19
C PRO A 336 -13.41 -13.13 -7.75
N VAL A 337 -13.21 -12.01 -8.45
CA VAL A 337 -11.94 -11.65 -9.07
C VAL A 337 -10.80 -11.46 -8.06
N LEU A 338 -11.12 -11.24 -6.78
CA LEU A 338 -10.11 -11.14 -5.71
C LEU A 338 -9.48 -12.47 -5.34
N ARG A 339 -10.13 -13.60 -5.67
CA ARG A 339 -9.57 -14.94 -5.54
C ARG A 339 -9.76 -15.70 -6.86
N PRO A 340 -8.81 -15.55 -7.79
CA PRO A 340 -8.96 -16.12 -9.13
C PRO A 340 -8.73 -17.64 -9.17
N VAL A 341 -8.16 -18.22 -8.10
CA VAL A 341 -7.99 -19.67 -7.97
C VAL A 341 -9.27 -20.27 -7.38
N ALA A 342 -10.12 -20.78 -8.26
CA ALA A 342 -11.31 -21.53 -7.90
C ALA A 342 -10.96 -22.99 -7.56
N ILE A 343 -11.78 -23.62 -6.71
CA ILE A 343 -11.50 -24.97 -6.20
C ILE A 343 -11.81 -26.07 -7.22
N ASP A 344 -12.88 -25.88 -7.98
CA ASP A 344 -13.36 -26.74 -9.06
C ASP A 344 -12.39 -26.82 -10.23
N ALA A 345 -11.63 -25.75 -10.48
CA ALA A 345 -10.63 -25.71 -11.55
C ALA A 345 -9.32 -26.46 -11.21
N GLN A 346 -9.14 -26.99 -10.00
CA GLN A 346 -7.83 -27.50 -9.54
C GLN A 346 -7.87 -28.72 -8.60
N VAL A 347 -9.05 -29.31 -8.35
CA VAL A 347 -9.16 -30.57 -7.62
C VAL A 347 -9.19 -31.71 -8.64
N PRO A 348 -8.27 -32.69 -8.59
CA PRO A 348 -8.17 -33.77 -9.58
C PRO A 348 -9.41 -34.67 -9.63
N ILE A 349 -10.25 -34.62 -8.59
CA ILE A 349 -11.53 -35.30 -8.53
C ILE A 349 -12.59 -34.27 -8.93
N ARG A 350 -13.14 -34.40 -10.15
CA ARG A 350 -14.41 -33.73 -10.47
C ARG A 350 -15.45 -34.29 -9.50
N LEU A 351 -15.81 -33.51 -8.50
CA LEU A 351 -16.72 -33.96 -7.44
C LEU A 351 -18.12 -34.29 -7.95
N GLY A 352 -18.45 -34.03 -9.23
CA GLY A 352 -19.77 -34.29 -9.82
C GLY A 352 -20.89 -33.47 -9.15
N ILE A 353 -20.52 -32.51 -8.29
CA ILE A 353 -21.41 -31.61 -7.59
C ILE A 353 -21.38 -30.29 -8.36
N ASP A 354 -22.48 -29.98 -9.06
CA ASP A 354 -22.70 -28.66 -9.65
C ASP A 354 -22.92 -27.64 -8.53
N MET A 355 -21.84 -27.02 -8.07
CA MET A 355 -21.91 -25.94 -7.10
C MET A 355 -22.26 -24.62 -7.80
N THR A 356 -23.09 -23.83 -7.15
CA THR A 356 -23.29 -22.43 -7.55
C THR A 356 -21.97 -21.67 -7.48
N HIS A 357 -21.82 -20.63 -8.30
CA HIS A 357 -20.62 -19.79 -8.32
C HIS A 357 -20.25 -19.23 -6.92
N TRP A 358 -21.22 -18.89 -6.08
CA TRP A 358 -20.93 -18.45 -4.71
C TRP A 358 -20.51 -19.62 -3.80
N GLY A 359 -21.06 -20.81 -4.02
CA GLY A 359 -20.71 -22.04 -3.29
C GLY A 359 -19.25 -22.43 -3.50
N THR A 360 -18.75 -22.32 -4.73
CA THR A 360 -17.32 -22.58 -5.03
C THR A 360 -16.39 -21.60 -4.33
N GLN A 361 -16.76 -20.31 -4.24
CA GLN A 361 -15.97 -19.28 -3.54
C GLN A 361 -15.96 -19.47 -2.01
N VAL A 362 -17.10 -19.88 -1.44
CA VAL A 362 -17.19 -20.25 -0.01
C VAL A 362 -16.31 -21.45 0.27
N ALA A 363 -16.44 -22.53 -0.52
CA ALA A 363 -15.64 -23.74 -0.36
C ALA A 363 -14.15 -23.46 -0.49
N ALA A 364 -13.74 -22.71 -1.52
CA ALA A 364 -12.34 -22.31 -1.74
C ALA A 364 -11.78 -21.53 -0.54
N GLY A 365 -12.56 -20.60 0.03
CA GLY A 365 -12.14 -19.80 1.17
C GLY A 365 -12.00 -20.62 2.44
N LEU A 366 -12.95 -21.51 2.72
CA LEU A 366 -12.92 -22.40 3.88
C LEU A 366 -11.76 -23.40 3.78
N ILE A 367 -11.59 -24.06 2.64
CA ILE A 367 -10.53 -25.05 2.43
C ILE A 367 -9.17 -24.38 2.47
N GLY A 368 -9.00 -23.25 1.78
CA GLY A 368 -7.78 -22.44 1.85
C GLY A 368 -7.45 -22.04 3.29
N GLY A 369 -8.42 -21.51 4.03
CA GLY A 369 -8.24 -21.11 5.43
C GLY A 369 -7.90 -22.25 6.37
N VAL A 370 -8.58 -23.40 6.24
CA VAL A 370 -8.33 -24.60 7.07
C VAL A 370 -6.97 -25.20 6.75
N VAL A 371 -6.62 -25.37 5.48
CA VAL A 371 -5.31 -25.88 5.05
C VAL A 371 -4.21 -24.96 5.55
N GLY A 372 -4.35 -23.65 5.35
CA GLY A 372 -3.41 -22.65 5.85
C GLY A 372 -3.26 -22.73 7.38
N TRP A 373 -4.36 -22.77 8.12
CA TRP A 373 -4.33 -22.88 9.58
C TRP A 373 -3.62 -24.15 10.06
N LEU A 374 -3.92 -25.31 9.45
CA LEU A 374 -3.28 -26.59 9.77
C LEU A 374 -1.77 -26.54 9.51
N LEU A 375 -1.35 -26.03 8.34
CA LEU A 375 0.07 -25.88 7.99
C LEU A 375 0.80 -24.92 8.96
N GLY A 376 0.16 -23.81 9.34
CA GLY A 376 0.73 -22.88 10.30
C GLY A 376 0.78 -23.46 11.72
N TRP A 377 -0.20 -24.29 12.10
CA TRP A 377 -0.21 -25.01 13.38
C TRP A 377 0.87 -26.07 13.45
N THR A 378 1.04 -26.89 12.41
CA THR A 378 2.10 -27.90 12.33
C THR A 378 3.48 -27.24 12.34
N ALA A 379 3.70 -26.22 11.51
CA ALA A 379 4.95 -25.45 11.48
C ALA A 379 5.27 -24.80 12.83
N ARG A 380 4.26 -24.32 13.57
CA ARG A 380 4.45 -23.80 14.93
C ARG A 380 4.80 -24.91 15.93
N SER A 381 4.17 -26.07 15.80
CA SER A 381 4.41 -27.21 16.70
C SER A 381 5.83 -27.77 16.55
N SER A 382 6.36 -27.76 15.32
CA SER A 382 7.73 -28.17 15.02
C SER A 382 8.76 -27.14 15.47
N THR A 383 8.51 -25.84 15.32
CA THR A 383 9.39 -24.79 15.86
C THR A 383 9.40 -24.71 17.40
N GLY A 384 8.37 -25.28 18.05
CA GLY A 384 8.28 -25.39 19.51
C GLY A 384 9.09 -26.54 20.12
N ARG A 385 9.61 -27.49 19.33
CA ARG A 385 10.40 -28.66 19.79
C ARG A 385 11.85 -28.58 19.27
N GLY A 386 12.82 -29.04 20.05
CA GLY A 386 14.23 -29.10 19.64
C GLY A 386 14.95 -27.74 19.51
N GLY A 387 15.97 -27.66 18.64
CA GLY A 387 16.83 -26.48 18.45
C GLY A 387 16.20 -25.29 17.72
N TRP A 388 14.94 -25.39 17.28
CA TRP A 388 14.23 -24.37 16.48
C TRP A 388 13.49 -23.31 17.31
N ARG A 389 13.75 -23.21 18.63
CA ARG A 389 13.17 -22.20 19.55
C ARG A 389 13.47 -20.74 19.18
N VAL A 390 14.25 -20.52 18.13
CA VAL A 390 14.63 -19.22 17.56
C VAL A 390 13.42 -18.49 16.93
N PHE A 391 12.38 -19.21 16.52
CA PHE A 391 11.20 -18.65 15.83
C PHE A 391 9.91 -18.70 16.67
N PRO A 392 9.74 -17.81 17.67
CA PRO A 392 8.47 -17.69 18.36
C PRO A 392 7.43 -17.04 17.43
N GLY A 393 6.24 -17.62 17.35
CA GLY A 393 5.09 -16.91 16.79
C GLY A 393 3.78 -17.59 17.12
N ARG A 394 2.95 -16.90 17.92
CA ARG A 394 1.65 -17.45 18.30
C ARG A 394 0.62 -17.26 17.19
N SER A 395 0.79 -16.21 16.38
CA SER A 395 -0.09 -15.87 15.28
C SER A 395 0.25 -16.57 13.95
N LEU A 396 1.27 -17.45 13.90
CA LEU A 396 1.61 -18.19 12.67
C LEU A 396 0.41 -18.95 12.05
N PRO A 397 -0.41 -19.71 12.82
CA PRO A 397 -1.60 -20.35 12.26
C PRO A 397 -2.61 -19.36 11.66
N LEU A 398 -2.79 -18.21 12.30
CA LEU A 398 -3.67 -17.14 11.79
C LEU A 398 -3.10 -16.51 10.52
N GLY A 399 -1.80 -16.24 10.47
CA GLY A 399 -1.13 -15.71 9.30
C GLY A 399 -1.24 -16.65 8.09
N MET A 400 -0.98 -17.94 8.29
CA MET A 400 -1.13 -18.95 7.22
C MET A 400 -2.59 -19.15 6.81
N ALA A 401 -3.54 -19.05 7.75
CA ALA A 401 -4.97 -19.06 7.41
C ALA A 401 -5.33 -17.87 6.51
N LEU A 402 -4.85 -16.66 6.81
CA LEU A 402 -5.07 -15.48 5.95
C LEU A 402 -4.47 -15.65 4.56
N VAL A 403 -3.27 -16.24 4.47
CA VAL A 403 -2.64 -16.60 3.18
C VAL A 403 -3.53 -17.57 2.41
N GLY A 404 -4.01 -18.64 3.04
CA GLY A 404 -4.86 -19.63 2.39
C GLY A 404 -6.23 -19.11 1.98
N VAL A 405 -6.88 -18.29 2.81
CA VAL A 405 -8.13 -17.61 2.46
C VAL A 405 -7.92 -16.62 1.30
N SER A 406 -6.74 -16.00 1.19
CA SER A 406 -6.51 -14.96 0.17
C SER A 406 -6.03 -15.51 -1.15
N LEU A 407 -5.04 -16.41 -1.12
CA LEU A 407 -4.33 -16.91 -2.30
C LEU A 407 -4.74 -18.34 -2.69
N GLY A 408 -5.52 -19.03 -1.88
CA GLY A 408 -5.93 -20.42 -2.09
C GLY A 408 -5.05 -21.44 -1.35
N TRP A 409 -5.53 -22.69 -1.30
CA TRP A 409 -4.87 -23.78 -0.57
C TRP A 409 -3.54 -24.19 -1.21
N GLN A 410 -3.43 -24.09 -2.54
CA GLN A 410 -2.25 -24.39 -3.34
C GLN A 410 -1.09 -23.47 -2.95
N ALA A 411 -1.36 -22.17 -2.93
CA ALA A 411 -0.40 -21.16 -2.50
C ALA A 411 -0.03 -21.34 -1.02
N ALA A 412 -0.97 -21.72 -0.16
CA ALA A 412 -0.67 -22.01 1.24
C ALA A 412 0.34 -23.17 1.38
N ILE A 413 0.24 -24.22 0.55
CA ILE A 413 1.19 -25.34 0.54
C ILE A 413 2.57 -24.89 0.05
N THR A 414 2.66 -24.24 -1.11
CA THR A 414 3.96 -23.80 -1.66
C THR A 414 4.65 -22.79 -0.75
N ILE A 415 3.89 -21.88 -0.13
CA ILE A 415 4.39 -20.93 0.87
C ILE A 415 4.84 -21.66 2.14
N ALA A 416 4.12 -22.69 2.61
CA ALA A 416 4.55 -23.49 3.75
C ALA A 416 5.88 -24.21 3.49
N ILE A 417 6.06 -24.78 2.29
CA ILE A 417 7.31 -25.44 1.89
C ILE A 417 8.45 -24.41 1.87
N ALA A 418 8.26 -23.28 1.20
CA ALA A 418 9.26 -22.20 1.15
C ALA A 418 9.59 -21.66 2.55
N TYR A 419 8.60 -21.59 3.44
CA TYR A 419 8.77 -21.18 4.83
C TYR A 419 9.67 -22.16 5.62
N LEU A 420 9.47 -23.47 5.45
CA LEU A 420 10.30 -24.48 6.11
C LEU A 420 11.74 -24.46 5.58
N ILE A 421 11.93 -24.30 4.27
CA ILE A 421 13.26 -24.17 3.65
C ILE A 421 13.99 -22.92 4.18
N ALA A 422 13.31 -21.76 4.17
CA ALA A 422 13.88 -20.51 4.68
C ALA A 422 14.22 -20.60 6.17
N GLY A 423 13.33 -21.18 6.97
CA GLY A 423 13.56 -21.41 8.40
C GLY A 423 14.75 -22.34 8.66
N GLY A 424 14.92 -23.39 7.84
CA GLY A 424 16.03 -24.34 7.95
C GLY A 424 17.36 -23.71 7.61
N PHE A 425 17.40 -22.94 6.53
CA PHE A 425 18.59 -22.18 6.14
C PHE A 425 18.99 -21.18 7.22
N LEU A 426 18.04 -20.34 7.68
CA LEU A 426 18.29 -19.36 8.75
C LEU A 426 18.73 -20.04 10.06
N TRP A 427 18.15 -21.18 10.39
CA TRP A 427 18.55 -21.95 11.56
C TRP A 427 20.01 -22.40 11.47
N ILE A 428 20.42 -22.99 10.34
CA ILE A 428 21.81 -23.41 10.10
C ILE A 428 22.78 -22.22 10.14
N SER A 429 22.42 -21.11 9.50
CA SER A 429 23.32 -19.95 9.37
C SER A 429 23.45 -19.11 10.65
N LEU A 430 22.39 -19.01 11.47
CA LEU A 430 22.36 -18.12 12.64
C LEU A 430 22.78 -18.80 13.96
N LEU A 431 22.73 -20.13 14.04
CA LEU A 431 23.07 -20.90 15.24
C LEU A 431 24.48 -20.63 15.79
N PRO A 432 25.54 -20.49 14.96
CA PRO A 432 26.91 -20.33 15.48
C PRO A 432 27.19 -18.95 16.07
N TRP A 433 26.44 -17.92 15.66
CA TRP A 433 26.85 -16.52 15.87
C TRP A 433 26.00 -15.78 16.91
N HIS A 434 24.69 -16.06 17.02
CA HIS A 434 23.79 -15.27 17.88
C HIS A 434 22.63 -16.09 18.49
N PRO A 435 22.87 -16.90 19.54
CA PRO A 435 21.87 -17.78 20.14
C PRO A 435 20.66 -17.06 20.79
N THR A 436 20.72 -15.73 20.94
CA THR A 436 19.69 -14.91 21.61
C THR A 436 18.78 -14.13 20.66
N ARG A 437 19.13 -14.01 19.37
CA ARG A 437 18.28 -13.28 18.39
C ARG A 437 17.08 -14.13 18.00
N ARG A 438 15.87 -13.63 18.28
CA ARG A 438 14.62 -14.30 17.91
C ARG A 438 13.97 -13.56 16.75
N ILE A 439 13.74 -14.25 15.64
CA ILE A 439 13.01 -13.72 14.49
C ILE A 439 11.54 -14.13 14.66
N PRO A 440 10.57 -13.20 14.61
CA PRO A 440 9.16 -13.56 14.69
C PRO A 440 8.78 -14.49 13.54
N ALA A 441 8.16 -15.63 13.83
CA ALA A 441 7.76 -16.61 12.82
C ALA A 441 6.85 -15.99 11.74
N THR A 442 5.94 -15.11 12.15
CA THR A 442 5.03 -14.39 11.25
C THR A 442 5.73 -13.31 10.40
N ALA A 443 6.82 -12.71 10.88
CA ALA A 443 7.63 -11.81 10.06
C ALA A 443 8.40 -12.58 8.97
N MET A 444 8.89 -13.78 9.28
CA MET A 444 9.46 -14.69 8.27
C MET A 444 8.40 -15.11 7.25
N LEU A 445 7.17 -15.41 7.70
CA LEU A 445 6.06 -15.71 6.80
C LEU A 445 5.80 -14.55 5.82
N LEU A 446 5.75 -13.30 6.30
CA LEU A 446 5.58 -12.13 5.42
C LEU A 446 6.67 -12.08 4.35
N ALA A 447 7.93 -12.26 4.72
CA ALA A 447 9.05 -12.26 3.77
C ALA A 447 8.92 -13.38 2.72
N VAL A 448 8.56 -14.60 3.16
CA VAL A 448 8.34 -15.73 2.25
C VAL A 448 7.18 -15.47 1.30
N VAL A 449 6.07 -14.90 1.78
CA VAL A 449 4.92 -14.52 0.95
C VAL A 449 5.35 -13.49 -0.10
N MET A 450 6.11 -12.46 0.29
CA MET A 450 6.61 -11.45 -0.66
C MET A 450 7.55 -12.04 -1.72
N ILE A 451 8.38 -13.02 -1.37
CA ILE A 451 9.29 -13.71 -2.30
C ILE A 451 8.53 -14.67 -3.22
N HIS A 452 7.50 -15.34 -2.71
CA HIS A 452 6.65 -16.25 -3.47
C HIS A 452 5.79 -15.52 -4.50
N HIS A 453 5.30 -14.34 -4.15
CA HIS A 453 4.27 -13.60 -4.89
C HIS A 453 4.56 -13.32 -6.38
N PRO A 454 5.80 -12.93 -6.80
CA PRO A 454 6.14 -12.77 -8.21
C PRO A 454 6.01 -14.06 -9.03
N GLY A 455 6.29 -15.21 -8.41
CA GLY A 455 6.26 -16.53 -9.06
C GLY A 455 4.92 -17.26 -8.94
N TRP A 456 3.89 -16.62 -8.38
CA TRP A 456 2.66 -17.31 -8.02
C TRP A 456 1.95 -17.97 -9.21
N LYS A 457 1.78 -17.26 -10.34
CA LYS A 457 1.20 -17.83 -11.57
C LYS A 457 1.96 -19.05 -12.10
N TRP A 458 3.29 -19.01 -12.06
CA TRP A 458 4.15 -20.13 -12.49
C TRP A 458 4.06 -21.32 -11.53
N LEU A 459 4.03 -21.07 -10.21
CA LEU A 459 3.84 -22.11 -9.21
C LEU A 459 2.44 -22.74 -9.30
N ALA A 460 1.42 -21.94 -9.64
CA ALA A 460 0.06 -22.41 -9.83
C ALA A 460 -0.08 -23.37 -11.03
N SER A 461 0.73 -23.22 -12.08
CA SER A 461 0.66 -24.09 -13.27
C SER A 461 1.13 -25.54 -13.06
N TYR A 462 1.78 -25.84 -11.93
CA TYR A 462 2.16 -27.21 -11.58
C TYR A 462 1.02 -28.01 -10.94
N TRP A 463 -0.08 -27.35 -10.56
CA TRP A 463 -1.25 -28.02 -10.02
C TRP A 463 -2.12 -28.52 -11.18
N PRO A 464 -2.71 -29.72 -11.06
CA PRO A 464 -3.58 -30.26 -12.09
C PRO A 464 -4.80 -29.35 -12.28
N ASN A 465 -5.15 -29.08 -13.55
CA ASN A 465 -6.37 -28.37 -13.95
C ASN A 465 -7.55 -29.32 -14.16
#